data_AF-A0A564TZ17-F1
#
_entry.id   AF-A0A564TZ17-F1
#
_cell.length_a   1.000
_cell.length_b   1.000
_cell.length_c   1.000
_cell.angle_alpha   90.00
_cell.angle_beta   90.00
_cell.angle_gamma   90.00
#
_symmetry.space_group_name_H-M   'P 1'
#
loop_
_entity.id
_entity.type
_entity.pdbx_description
1 polymer ?
#
loop_
_entity_poly.entity_id
_entity_poly.type
_entity_poly.pdbx_seq_one_letter_code
_entity_poly.pdbx_strand_id
1 'polypeptide(L)' 'MDDNGYDIANYEGIAEIFGDMNDMDEFLAEAKKRDIKIIMDLVANHTFDENA' A
#
# COMPACT_ATOMS: atom_id res chain seq x y z
N MET A 1 10.50 1.47 -8.58
CA MET A 1 9.08 1.09 -8.65
C MET A 1 8.93 0.42 -9.98
N ASP A 2 8.88 -0.90 -9.94
CA ASP A 2 8.71 -1.71 -11.13
C ASP A 2 7.20 -1.98 -11.30
N ASP A 3 6.76 -2.11 -12.54
CA ASP A 3 5.34 -2.23 -12.96
C ASP A 3 4.36 -1.25 -12.28
N ASN A 4 4.71 0.04 -12.15
CA ASN A 4 3.89 1.08 -11.54
C ASN A 4 3.38 0.77 -10.10
N GLY A 5 4.08 -0.09 -9.37
CA GLY A 5 3.67 -0.48 -8.01
C GLY A 5 2.76 -1.70 -7.93
N TYR A 6 2.58 -2.44 -9.03
CA TYR A 6 1.94 -3.76 -9.02
C TYR A 6 2.91 -4.90 -8.67
N ASP A 7 4.23 -4.65 -8.73
CA ASP A 7 5.24 -5.54 -8.15
C ASP A 7 5.39 -5.27 -6.64
N ILE A 8 4.73 -6.11 -5.83
CA ILE A 8 4.70 -5.98 -4.37
C ILE A 8 5.87 -6.71 -3.73
N ALA A 9 6.76 -5.95 -3.07
CA ALA A 9 7.87 -6.49 -2.28
C ALA A 9 7.49 -6.74 -0.80
N ASN A 10 6.54 -5.98 -0.25
CA ASN A 10 6.04 -6.14 1.11
C ASN A 10 4.56 -5.69 1.18
N TYR A 11 3.67 -6.60 1.56
CA TYR A 11 2.23 -6.30 1.69
C TYR A 11 1.87 -5.52 2.96
N GLU A 12 2.76 -5.48 3.95
CA GLU A 12 2.52 -4.84 5.24
C GLU A 12 3.21 -3.47 5.36
N GLY A 13 3.93 -3.03 4.32
CA GLY A 13 4.70 -1.79 4.32
C GLY A 13 4.20 -0.77 3.29
N ILE A 14 4.32 0.51 3.62
CA ILE A 14 4.15 1.61 2.68
C ILE A 14 5.50 1.88 2.01
N ALA A 15 5.49 2.09 0.69
CA ALA A 15 6.70 2.49 -0.02
C ALA A 15 7.17 3.87 0.48
N GLU A 16 8.46 4.04 0.75
CA GLU A 16 9.03 5.25 1.37
C GLU A 16 8.65 6.56 0.64
N ILE A 17 8.41 6.50 -0.67
CA ILE A 17 7.98 7.66 -1.47
C ILE A 17 6.56 8.15 -1.14
N PHE A 18 5.74 7.31 -0.50
CA PHE A 18 4.37 7.60 -0.09
C PHE A 18 4.23 7.81 1.42
N GLY A 19 5.31 7.61 2.20
CA GLY A 19 5.31 7.78 3.65
C GLY A 19 5.56 6.47 4.38
N ASP A 20 5.12 6.42 5.64
CA ASP A 20 5.23 5.26 6.53
C ASP A 20 3.86 4.76 7.02
N MET A 21 3.87 3.80 7.95
CA MET A 21 2.64 3.25 8.54
C MET A 21 1.89 4.27 9.42
N ASN A 22 2.57 5.24 10.03
CA ASN A 22 1.91 6.29 10.80
C ASN A 22 1.14 7.24 9.87
N ASP A 23 1.73 7.58 8.71
CA ASP A 23 1.06 8.39 7.69
C ASP A 23 -0.22 7.68 7.19
N MET A 24 -0.15 6.36 7.00
CA MET A 24 -1.31 5.53 6.62
C MET A 24 -2.39 5.51 7.71
N ASP A 25 -2.01 5.38 8.98
CA ASP A 25 -2.94 5.44 10.11
C ASP A 25 -3.64 6.80 10.20
N GLU A 26 -2.90 7.91 10.02
CA GLU A 26 -3.47 9.26 9.98
C GLU A 26 -4.44 9.42 8.82
N PHE A 27 -4.06 8.95 7.62
CA PHE A 27 -4.91 8.99 6.43
C PHE A 27 -6.24 8.25 6.65
N LEU A 28 -6.20 7.02 7.21
CA LEU A 28 -7.39 6.23 7.51
C LEU A 28 -8.27 6.90 8.57
N ALA A 29 -7.66 7.50 9.60
CA ALA A 29 -8.39 8.21 10.65
C ALA A 29 -9.12 9.44 10.08
N GLU A 30 -8.46 10.24 9.25
CA GLU A 30 -9.05 11.42 8.62
C GLU A 30 -10.14 11.05 7.59
N ALA A 31 -9.97 9.98 6.83
CA ALA A 31 -10.99 9.45 5.93
C ALA A 31 -12.25 9.03 6.69
N LYS A 32 -12.08 8.29 7.79
CA LYS A 32 -13.20 7.85 8.65
C LYS A 32 -13.97 9.02 9.25
N LYS A 33 -13.29 10.10 9.68
CA LYS A 33 -13.95 11.33 10.20
C LYS A 33 -14.85 12.00 9.16
N ARG A 34 -14.60 11.78 7.86
CA ARG A 34 -15.33 12.37 6.72
C ARG A 34 -16.31 11.40 6.06
N ASP A 35 -16.52 10.22 6.66
CA ASP A 35 -17.31 9.12 6.09
C ASP A 35 -16.83 8.69 4.68
N ILE A 36 -15.52 8.82 4.43
CA ILE A 36 -14.88 8.38 3.19
C ILE A 36 -14.45 6.92 3.37
N LYS A 37 -14.76 6.09 2.37
CA LYS A 37 -14.28 4.70 2.29
C LYS A 37 -13.06 4.65 1.38
N ILE A 38 -12.03 3.94 1.84
CA ILE A 38 -10.80 3.70 1.08
C ILE A 38 -10.89 2.32 0.45
N ILE A 39 -10.59 2.26 -0.85
CA ILE A 39 -10.45 1.02 -1.61
C ILE A 39 -8.99 0.92 -2.00
N MET A 40 -8.37 -0.24 -1.76
CA MET A 40 -7.00 -0.52 -2.14
C MET A 40 -6.98 -1.70 -3.10
N ASP A 41 -6.07 -1.65 -4.07
CA ASP A 41 -5.81 -2.78 -4.94
C ASP A 41 -5.08 -3.88 -4.15
N LEU A 42 -5.59 -5.12 -4.25
CA LEU A 42 -4.93 -6.30 -3.71
C LEU A 42 -4.41 -7.14 -4.88
N VAL A 43 -3.11 -7.02 -5.15
CA VAL A 43 -2.45 -7.83 -6.18
C VAL A 43 -2.18 -9.22 -5.60
N ALA A 44 -3.12 -10.16 -5.80
CA ALA A 44 -3.02 -11.53 -5.28
C ALA A 44 -2.46 -12.54 -6.30
N ASN A 45 -2.27 -12.13 -7.56
CA ASN A 45 -1.96 -13.05 -8.66
C ASN A 45 -0.47 -13.37 -8.77
N HIS A 46 0.41 -12.41 -8.42
CA HIS A 46 1.86 -12.59 -8.41
C HIS A 46 2.48 -11.72 -7.31
N THR A 47 3.52 -12.25 -6.67
CA THR A 47 4.45 -11.51 -5.80
C THR A 47 5.80 -11.49 -6.51
N PHE A 48 6.60 -10.43 -6.35
CA PHE A 48 7.90 -10.31 -7.01
C PHE A 48 8.78 -11.54 -6.73
N ASP A 49 9.34 -12.15 -7.78
CA ASP A 49 10.31 -13.25 -7.69
C ASP A 49 11.73 -12.67 -7.66
N GLU A 50 12.15 -12.17 -6.50
CA GLU A 50 13.56 -12.00 -6.19
C GLU A 50 13.96 -13.15 -5.26
N ASN A 51 14.07 -14.39 -5.77
CA ASN A 51 15.05 -15.41 -5.36
C ASN A 51 14.83 -16.75 -6.10
N ALA A 52 15.80 -17.09 -6.96
CA ALA A 52 16.35 -18.45 -7.03
C ALA A 52 17.88 -18.39 -6.91
#